data_AF-A0A7S0Z9X5-F1
#
_entry.id   AF-A0A7S0Z9X5-F1
#
_cell.length_a   1.000
_cell.length_b   1.000
_cell.length_c   1.000
_cell.angle_alpha   90.00
_cell.angle_beta   90.00
_cell.angle_gamma   90.00
#
_symmetry.space_group_name_H-M   'P 1'
#
loop_
_entity.id
_entity.type
_entity.pdbx_description
1 polymer ?
#
loop_
_entity_poly.entity_id
_entity_poly.type
_entity_poly.pdbx_seq_one_letter_code
_entity_poly.pdbx_strand_id
1 'polypeptide(L)'
;AAWTHAVQRPLEGSDPLAQADAVERLGDVLRRCMVRTCKCHIALPPLSRSTVMLPFSDAHAESYNGIVAHVKRSLLLADWGDPNHVQSLLHPKNVREASVAVNNLREAACVVGRMPVKFDPVEFEETIRDVRIALEKRNIRGDTREERVKRICPALVQCKGACDLCLREVTYPMVTPCAHV
;
A
#
# COMPACT_ATOMS: atom_id res chain seq x y z
N ALA A 1 21.57 26.06 -20.63
CA ALA A 1 21.07 27.39 -20.19
C ALA A 1 19.79 27.78 -20.92
N ALA A 2 19.82 27.96 -22.25
CA ALA A 2 18.65 28.39 -23.03
C ALA A 2 17.44 27.43 -22.93
N TRP A 3 17.65 26.13 -23.10
CA TRP A 3 16.59 25.10 -22.93
C TRP A 3 15.89 25.19 -21.58
N THR A 4 16.68 25.23 -20.51
CA THR A 4 16.18 25.22 -19.13
C THR A 4 15.30 26.44 -18.84
N HIS A 5 15.65 27.62 -19.37
CA HIS A 5 14.92 28.87 -19.08
C HIS A 5 13.78 29.13 -20.05
N ALA A 6 13.92 28.74 -21.32
CA ALA A 6 12.93 29.04 -22.35
C ALA A 6 11.86 27.95 -22.52
N VAL A 7 12.14 26.72 -22.06
CA VAL A 7 11.24 25.57 -22.26
C VAL A 7 10.99 24.80 -20.97
N GLN A 8 12.03 24.28 -20.33
CA GLN A 8 11.85 23.35 -19.19
C GLN A 8 11.17 24.00 -17.97
N ARG A 9 11.76 25.07 -17.41
CA ARG A 9 11.22 25.72 -16.20
C ARG A 9 9.84 26.34 -16.39
N PRO A 10 9.52 27.00 -17.51
CA PRO A 10 8.16 27.49 -17.72
C PRO A 10 7.12 26.38 -17.82
N LEU A 11 7.45 25.24 -18.45
CA LEU A 11 6.55 24.07 -18.54
C LEU A 11 6.32 23.40 -17.17
N GLU A 12 7.36 23.30 -16.35
CA GLU A 12 7.29 22.72 -14.99
C GLU A 12 6.68 23.69 -13.96
N GLY A 13 6.52 24.97 -14.31
CA GLY A 13 5.96 26.01 -13.46
C GLY A 13 4.43 25.96 -13.36
N SER A 14 3.85 26.94 -12.67
CA SER A 14 2.39 27.03 -12.47
C SER A 14 1.72 28.18 -13.22
N ASP A 15 2.49 29.03 -13.91
CA ASP A 15 1.97 30.16 -14.69
C ASP A 15 1.48 29.69 -16.06
N PRO A 16 0.16 29.74 -16.35
CA PRO A 16 -0.40 29.26 -17.62
C PRO A 16 0.13 30.02 -18.84
N LEU A 17 0.45 31.31 -18.70
CA LEU A 17 0.92 32.12 -19.83
C LEU A 17 2.33 31.71 -20.23
N ALA A 18 3.22 31.58 -19.24
CA ALA A 18 4.58 31.11 -19.43
C ALA A 18 4.64 29.66 -19.95
N GLN A 19 3.71 28.80 -19.52
CA GLN A 19 3.56 27.44 -20.06
C GLN A 19 3.20 27.47 -21.55
N ALA A 20 2.22 28.28 -21.95
CA ALA A 20 1.80 28.40 -23.35
C ALA A 20 2.95 28.86 -24.26
N ASP A 21 3.68 29.90 -23.86
CA ASP A 21 4.85 30.41 -24.59
C ASP A 21 5.94 29.32 -24.75
N ALA A 22 6.17 28.51 -23.72
CA ALA A 22 7.15 27.43 -23.78
C ALA A 22 6.69 26.26 -24.65
N VAL A 23 5.39 25.94 -24.67
CA VAL A 23 4.82 24.97 -25.62
C VAL A 23 5.02 25.45 -27.05
N GLU A 24 4.81 26.73 -27.34
CA GLU A 24 5.00 27.29 -28.68
C GLU A 24 6.47 27.21 -29.12
N ARG A 25 7.40 27.64 -28.26
CA ARG A 25 8.85 27.57 -28.51
C ARG A 25 9.32 26.13 -28.73
N LEU A 26 8.85 25.19 -27.91
CA LEU A 26 9.13 23.77 -28.09
C LEU A 26 8.55 23.27 -29.42
N GLY A 27 7.32 23.65 -29.73
CA GLY A 27 6.65 23.33 -30.99
C GLY A 27 7.44 23.81 -32.20
N ASP A 28 7.98 25.03 -32.16
CA ASP A 28 8.83 25.59 -33.22
C ASP A 28 10.10 24.80 -33.47
N VAL A 29 10.79 24.40 -32.41
CA VAL A 29 11.99 23.56 -32.51
C VAL A 29 11.61 22.20 -33.10
N LEU A 30 10.59 21.55 -32.54
CA LEU A 30 10.13 20.23 -32.98
C LEU A 30 9.66 20.24 -34.46
N ARG A 31 8.99 21.30 -34.90
CA ARG A 31 8.59 21.45 -36.33
C ARG A 31 9.78 21.43 -37.29
N ARG A 32 10.95 21.90 -36.85
CA ARG A 32 12.15 21.99 -37.69
C ARG A 32 13.00 20.72 -37.66
N CYS A 33 13.00 19.99 -36.55
CA CYS A 33 13.91 18.85 -36.36
C CYS A 33 13.21 17.49 -36.27
N MET A 34 11.90 17.43 -36.11
CA MET A 34 11.14 16.19 -35.94
C MET A 34 10.13 16.01 -37.08
N VAL A 35 10.18 14.85 -37.73
CA VAL A 35 9.11 14.39 -38.61
C VAL A 35 8.26 13.39 -37.83
N ARG A 36 6.96 13.65 -37.73
CA ARG A 36 6.01 12.77 -37.03
C ARG A 36 4.83 12.45 -37.95
N THR A 37 4.51 11.17 -38.07
CA THR A 37 3.26 10.69 -38.68
C THR A 37 2.30 10.21 -37.60
N CYS A 38 1.02 10.46 -37.79
CA CYS A 38 -0.03 10.06 -36.85
C CYS A 38 -0.83 8.90 -37.45
N LYS A 39 -1.39 8.04 -36.59
CA LYS A 39 -2.28 6.95 -37.00
C LYS A 39 -3.54 7.45 -37.74
N CYS A 40 -3.91 8.72 -37.60
CA CYS A 40 -4.98 9.35 -38.37
C CYS A 40 -4.61 9.64 -39.84
N HIS A 41 -3.32 9.63 -40.21
CA HIS A 41 -2.87 9.84 -41.60
C HIS A 41 -2.96 8.56 -42.45
N ILE A 42 -3.35 7.44 -41.86
CA ILE A 42 -3.50 6.14 -42.54
C ILE A 42 -4.89 5.57 -42.26
N ALA A 43 -5.46 4.85 -43.22
CA ALA A 43 -6.73 4.17 -43.04
C ALA A 43 -6.53 2.95 -42.13
N LEU A 44 -6.99 3.05 -40.88
CA LEU A 44 -7.00 1.94 -39.92
C LEU A 44 -8.43 1.41 -39.75
N PRO A 45 -8.60 0.11 -39.48
CA PRO A 45 -9.87 -0.42 -39.01
C PRO A 45 -10.35 0.31 -37.74
N PRO A 46 -11.66 0.40 -37.49
CA PRO A 46 -12.20 0.97 -36.26
C PRO A 46 -11.65 0.26 -35.03
N LEU A 47 -11.22 1.03 -34.03
CA LEU A 47 -10.77 0.48 -32.75
C LEU A 47 -11.99 0.11 -31.91
N SER A 48 -12.18 -1.19 -31.63
CA SER A 48 -13.13 -1.65 -30.63
C SER A 48 -12.43 -1.87 -29.29
N ARG A 49 -12.87 -1.16 -28.24
CA ARG A 49 -12.42 -1.39 -26.86
C ARG A 49 -13.58 -1.97 -26.06
N SER A 50 -13.42 -3.17 -25.55
CA SER A 50 -14.34 -3.76 -24.58
C SER A 50 -13.69 -3.76 -23.20
N THR A 51 -14.51 -3.72 -22.15
CA THR A 51 -14.08 -3.90 -20.76
C THR A 51 -14.96 -4.97 -20.16
N VAL A 52 -14.33 -6.00 -19.61
CA VAL A 52 -15.00 -7.17 -19.05
C VAL A 52 -14.58 -7.28 -17.60
N MET A 53 -15.56 -7.39 -16.70
CA MET A 53 -15.30 -7.67 -15.30
C MET A 53 -15.02 -9.15 -15.13
N LEU A 54 -13.89 -9.48 -14.52
CA LEU A 54 -13.50 -10.85 -14.22
C LEU A 54 -13.79 -11.14 -12.74
N PRO A 55 -14.64 -12.13 -12.43
CA PRO A 55 -14.85 -12.53 -11.04
C PRO A 55 -13.61 -13.29 -10.52
N PHE A 56 -13.30 -13.09 -9.24
CA PHE A 56 -12.33 -13.96 -8.56
C PHE A 56 -12.94 -15.32 -8.25
N SER A 57 -12.12 -16.37 -8.30
CA SER A 57 -12.45 -17.65 -7.66
C SER A 57 -12.33 -17.51 -6.14
N ASP A 58 -12.95 -18.42 -5.38
CA ASP A 58 -12.91 -18.37 -3.91
C ASP A 58 -11.47 -18.35 -3.36
N ALA A 59 -10.60 -19.20 -3.90
CA ALA A 59 -9.19 -19.24 -3.51
C ALA A 59 -8.42 -17.96 -3.84
N HIS A 60 -8.76 -17.31 -4.97
CA HIS A 60 -8.15 -16.04 -5.37
C HIS A 60 -8.63 -14.91 -4.46
N ALA A 61 -9.94 -14.86 -4.19
CA ALA A 61 -10.54 -13.90 -3.29
C ALA A 61 -9.95 -14.01 -1.88
N GLU A 62 -9.78 -15.23 -1.35
CA GLU A 62 -9.17 -15.46 -0.04
C GLU A 62 -7.74 -14.90 0.03
N SER A 63 -6.89 -15.22 -0.94
CA SER A 63 -5.51 -14.75 -0.99
C SER A 63 -5.42 -13.22 -1.13
N TYR A 64 -6.21 -12.64 -2.04
CA TYR A 64 -6.27 -11.19 -2.26
C TYR A 64 -6.75 -10.46 -1.00
N ASN A 65 -7.82 -10.95 -0.38
CA ASN A 65 -8.37 -10.36 0.85
C ASN A 65 -7.40 -10.42 2.02
N GLY A 66 -6.56 -11.46 2.12
CA GLY A 66 -5.50 -11.53 3.14
C GLY A 66 -4.51 -10.36 3.04
N ILE A 67 -4.09 -10.01 1.82
CA ILE A 67 -3.17 -8.88 1.58
C ILE A 67 -3.88 -7.56 1.83
N VAL A 68 -5.13 -7.42 1.38
CA VAL A 68 -5.93 -6.21 1.63
C VAL A 68 -6.14 -5.97 3.12
N ALA A 69 -6.47 -7.02 3.88
CA ALA A 69 -6.63 -6.94 5.32
C ALA A 69 -5.33 -6.48 6.00
N HIS A 70 -4.19 -7.05 5.59
CA HIS A 70 -2.88 -6.62 6.08
C HIS A 70 -2.60 -5.14 5.78
N VAL A 71 -2.78 -4.69 4.53
CA VAL A 71 -2.52 -3.28 4.14
C VAL A 71 -3.45 -2.32 4.88
N LYS A 72 -4.76 -2.60 4.93
CA LYS A 72 -5.74 -1.78 5.67
C LYS A 72 -5.37 -1.65 7.14
N ARG A 73 -4.97 -2.76 7.76
CA ARG A 73 -4.56 -2.78 9.14
C ARG A 73 -3.28 -1.97 9.37
N SER A 74 -2.24 -2.18 8.55
CA SER A 74 -1.00 -1.42 8.66
C SER A 74 -1.24 0.07 8.51
N LEU A 75 -2.14 0.48 7.60
CA LEU A 75 -2.57 1.87 7.46
C LEU A 75 -3.28 2.41 8.70
N LEU A 76 -4.14 1.61 9.33
CA LEU A 76 -4.84 2.00 10.54
C LEU A 76 -3.90 2.09 11.75
N LEU A 77 -2.99 1.12 11.90
CA LEU A 77 -2.16 0.99 13.10
C LEU A 77 -0.86 1.78 13.04
N ALA A 78 -0.41 2.18 11.86
CA ALA A 78 0.81 2.96 11.73
C ALA A 78 0.71 4.24 12.57
N ASP A 79 1.55 4.29 13.61
CA ASP A 79 1.65 5.43 14.52
C ASP A 79 0.29 5.82 15.13
N TRP A 80 -0.54 4.83 15.48
CA TRP A 80 -1.84 5.09 16.09
C TRP A 80 -1.69 5.97 17.35
N GLY A 81 -2.21 7.19 17.28
CA GLY A 81 -2.14 8.18 18.36
C GLY A 81 -0.95 9.15 18.29
N ASP A 82 -0.09 9.09 17.27
CA ASP A 82 0.93 10.12 17.00
C ASP A 82 0.46 11.03 15.84
N PRO A 83 0.35 12.36 16.03
CA PRO A 83 -0.12 13.28 15.00
C PRO A 83 0.75 13.33 13.74
N ASN A 84 2.00 12.87 13.77
CA ASN A 84 2.92 12.95 12.64
C ASN A 84 2.86 11.74 11.70
N HIS A 85 2.37 10.59 12.18
CA HIS A 85 2.20 9.35 11.41
C HIS A 85 3.35 9.00 10.44
N VAL A 86 4.60 9.17 10.87
CA VAL A 86 5.81 9.05 10.04
C VAL A 86 5.99 7.64 9.45
N GLN A 87 5.51 6.60 10.12
CA GLN A 87 5.54 5.19 9.69
C GLN A 87 4.36 4.81 8.79
N SER A 88 3.36 5.69 8.62
CA SER A 88 2.21 5.41 7.75
C SER A 88 2.64 5.27 6.30
N LEU A 89 2.08 4.29 5.58
CA LEU A 89 2.27 4.18 4.13
C LEU A 89 1.73 5.41 3.37
N LEU A 90 0.85 6.22 3.99
CA LEU A 90 0.36 7.46 3.40
C LEU A 90 1.32 8.64 3.60
N HIS A 91 2.33 8.49 4.46
CA HIS A 91 3.28 9.55 4.71
C HIS A 91 4.20 9.76 3.49
N PRO A 92 4.47 11.00 3.06
CA PRO A 92 5.26 11.28 1.85
C PRO A 92 6.67 10.69 1.83
N LYS A 93 7.26 10.40 3.01
CA LYS A 93 8.58 9.73 3.10
C LYS A 93 8.54 8.26 2.68
N ASN A 94 7.37 7.61 2.75
CA ASN A 94 7.22 6.17 2.55
C ASN A 94 6.63 5.84 1.16
N VAL A 95 6.75 6.75 0.19
CA VAL A 95 6.19 6.59 -1.16
C VAL A 95 6.72 5.33 -1.85
N ARG A 96 7.96 4.94 -1.56
CA ARG A 96 8.55 3.72 -2.12
C ARG A 96 7.83 2.48 -1.59
N GLU A 97 7.65 2.38 -0.28
CA GLU A 97 6.98 1.28 0.41
C GLU A 97 5.49 1.23 0.00
N ALA A 98 4.83 2.39 -0.10
CA ALA A 98 3.47 2.51 -0.59
C ALA A 98 3.33 2.01 -2.03
N SER A 99 4.28 2.37 -2.90
CA SER A 99 4.29 1.90 -4.30
C SER A 99 4.47 0.39 -4.39
N VAL A 100 5.32 -0.19 -3.53
CA VAL A 100 5.49 -1.65 -3.43
C VAL A 100 4.19 -2.32 -2.96
N ALA A 101 3.52 -1.79 -1.93
CA ALA A 101 2.25 -2.32 -1.45
C ALA A 101 1.16 -2.30 -2.54
N VAL A 102 1.06 -1.21 -3.30
CA VAL A 102 0.12 -1.10 -4.43
C VAL A 102 0.46 -2.08 -5.55
N ASN A 103 1.74 -2.24 -5.89
CA ASN A 103 2.16 -3.19 -6.92
C ASN A 103 1.85 -4.62 -6.50
N ASN A 104 2.12 -5.00 -5.25
CA ASN A 104 1.79 -6.32 -4.71
C ASN A 104 0.28 -6.59 -4.78
N LEU A 105 -0.57 -5.60 -4.48
CA LEU A 105 -2.02 -5.72 -4.63
C LEU A 105 -2.44 -5.93 -6.09
N ARG A 106 -1.79 -5.24 -7.03
CA ARG A 106 -2.05 -5.41 -8.47
C ARG A 106 -1.63 -6.79 -8.96
N GLU A 107 -0.46 -7.27 -8.54
CA GLU A 107 0.03 -8.61 -8.88
C GLU A 107 -0.87 -9.69 -8.29
N ALA A 108 -1.29 -9.53 -7.03
CA ALA A 108 -2.22 -10.44 -6.38
C ALA A 108 -3.58 -10.49 -7.10
N ALA A 109 -4.01 -9.43 -7.76
CA ALA A 109 -5.24 -9.44 -8.57
C ALA A 109 -5.07 -10.16 -9.93
N CYS A 110 -3.85 -10.28 -10.44
CA CYS A 110 -3.56 -10.85 -11.76
C CYS A 110 -3.19 -12.34 -11.72
N VAL A 111 -2.55 -12.80 -10.64
CA VAL A 111 -2.03 -14.18 -10.55
C VAL A 111 -2.61 -14.88 -9.33
N VAL A 112 -3.19 -16.05 -9.55
CA VAL A 112 -3.62 -16.94 -8.46
C VAL A 112 -2.38 -17.61 -7.87
N GLY A 113 -1.92 -17.10 -6.72
CA GLY A 113 -0.83 -17.68 -5.96
C GLY A 113 -1.04 -17.45 -4.48
N ARG A 114 -0.69 -18.44 -3.64
CA ARG A 114 -0.65 -18.24 -2.19
C ARG A 114 0.50 -17.29 -1.88
N MET A 115 0.18 -16.10 -1.41
CA MET A 115 1.15 -15.15 -0.86
C MET A 115 1.09 -15.22 0.67
N PRO A 116 1.86 -16.11 1.31
CA PRO A 116 1.84 -16.23 2.76
C PRO A 116 2.39 -14.94 3.38
N VAL A 117 1.57 -14.27 4.19
CA VAL A 117 2.05 -13.21 5.07
C VAL A 117 2.98 -13.86 6.09
N LYS A 118 4.21 -13.37 6.17
CA LYS A 118 5.21 -13.81 7.16
C LYS A 118 5.40 -12.69 8.17
N PHE A 119 5.62 -13.07 9.43
CA PHE A 119 6.08 -12.14 10.45
C PHE A 119 7.58 -11.94 10.32
N ASP A 120 8.06 -10.77 10.72
CA ASP A 120 9.48 -10.54 10.95
C ASP A 120 9.86 -11.03 12.37
N PRO A 121 10.86 -11.92 12.52
CA PRO A 121 11.24 -12.45 13.83
C PRO A 121 11.76 -11.39 14.80
N VAL A 122 12.43 -10.35 14.31
CA VAL A 122 12.99 -9.28 15.13
C VAL A 122 11.86 -8.40 15.66
N GLU A 123 10.93 -7.99 14.80
CA GLU A 123 9.74 -7.23 15.21
C GLU A 123 8.86 -8.03 16.17
N PHE A 124 8.78 -9.36 15.99
CA PHE A 124 8.06 -10.23 16.91
C PHE A 124 8.68 -10.21 18.31
N GLU A 125 10.00 -10.40 18.43
CA GLU A 125 10.69 -10.37 19.72
C GLU A 125 10.53 -9.02 20.42
N GLU A 126 10.65 -7.93 19.67
CA GLU A 126 10.39 -6.57 20.16
C GLU A 126 8.96 -6.40 20.66
N THR A 127 7.96 -6.85 19.88
CA THR A 127 6.55 -6.79 20.25
C THR A 127 6.27 -7.58 21.54
N ILE A 128 6.81 -8.79 21.67
CA ILE A 128 6.64 -9.60 22.88
C ILE A 128 7.30 -8.94 24.10
N ARG A 129 8.48 -8.35 23.93
CA ARG A 129 9.15 -7.58 24.98
C ARG A 129 8.29 -6.40 25.43
N ASP A 130 7.75 -5.63 24.49
CA ASP A 130 6.95 -4.45 24.78
C ASP A 130 5.62 -4.82 25.47
N VAL A 131 4.99 -5.91 25.05
CA VAL A 131 3.81 -6.47 25.73
C VAL A 131 4.15 -6.85 27.17
N ARG A 132 5.29 -7.51 27.43
CA ARG A 132 5.72 -7.85 28.80
C ARG A 132 5.89 -6.59 29.65
N ILE A 133 6.59 -5.58 29.14
CA ILE A 133 6.79 -4.29 29.82
C ILE A 133 5.44 -3.61 30.10
N ALA A 134 4.50 -3.63 29.15
CA ALA A 134 3.18 -3.04 29.32
C ALA A 134 2.33 -3.76 30.38
N LEU A 135 2.40 -5.10 30.45
CA LEU A 135 1.71 -5.90 31.46
C LEU A 135 2.32 -5.69 32.87
N GLU A 136 3.64 -5.53 32.96
CA GLU A 136 4.33 -5.16 34.20
C GLU A 136 3.86 -3.81 34.73
N LYS A 137 3.80 -2.78 33.87
CA LYS A 137 3.29 -1.45 34.23
C LYS A 137 1.84 -1.48 34.73
N ARG A 138 1.05 -2.49 34.36
CA ARG A 138 -0.33 -2.70 34.81
C ARG A 138 -0.45 -3.56 36.08
N ASN A 139 0.67 -3.88 36.76
CA ASN A 139 0.72 -4.71 37.96
C ASN A 139 0.11 -6.12 37.79
N ILE A 140 0.19 -6.70 36.58
CA ILE A 140 -0.25 -8.08 36.35
C ILE A 140 0.84 -9.04 36.84
N ARG A 141 0.47 -9.97 37.74
CA ARG A 141 1.37 -10.96 38.36
C ARG A 141 2.08 -11.84 37.33
N GLY A 142 3.29 -12.32 37.68
CA GLY A 142 4.18 -13.06 36.78
C GLY A 142 3.55 -14.27 36.07
N ASP A 143 2.84 -15.14 36.80
CA ASP A 143 2.19 -16.33 36.20
C ASP A 143 1.09 -15.94 35.21
N THR A 144 0.19 -15.02 35.60
CA THR A 144 -0.89 -14.52 34.75
C THR A 144 -0.36 -13.72 33.55
N ARG A 145 0.82 -13.10 33.68
CA ARG A 145 1.51 -12.37 32.60
C ARG A 145 2.00 -13.33 31.53
N GLU A 146 2.73 -14.39 31.91
CA GLU A 146 3.22 -15.37 30.94
C GLU A 146 2.10 -16.16 30.28
N GLU A 147 1.01 -16.45 30.98
CA GLU A 147 -0.19 -17.04 30.37
C GLU A 147 -0.80 -16.14 29.27
N ARG A 148 -0.85 -14.82 29.50
CA ARG A 148 -1.34 -13.85 28.50
C ARG A 148 -0.41 -13.75 27.30
N VAL A 149 0.91 -13.73 27.52
CA VAL A 149 1.89 -13.73 26.44
C VAL A 149 1.78 -15.02 25.62
N LYS A 150 1.75 -16.19 26.27
CA LYS A 150 1.56 -17.49 25.61
C LYS A 150 0.27 -17.58 24.80
N ARG A 151 -0.80 -16.90 25.21
CA ARG A 151 -2.05 -16.84 24.45
C ARG A 151 -1.92 -16.07 23.13
N ILE A 152 -1.13 -15.00 23.13
CA ILE A 152 -1.00 -14.10 21.96
C ILE A 152 0.09 -14.58 20.99
N CYS A 153 1.14 -15.25 21.47
CA CYS A 153 2.26 -15.71 20.66
C CYS A 153 1.85 -16.49 19.39
N PRO A 154 0.97 -17.52 19.45
CA PRO A 154 0.58 -18.26 18.25
C PRO A 154 -0.06 -17.35 17.19
N ALA A 155 -0.87 -16.39 17.63
CA ALA A 155 -1.59 -15.51 16.72
C ALA A 155 -0.67 -14.50 16.02
N LEU A 156 0.38 -14.06 16.71
CA LEU A 156 1.42 -13.19 16.14
C LEU A 156 2.32 -13.97 15.17
N VAL A 157 2.72 -15.21 15.51
CA VAL A 157 3.56 -16.07 14.66
C VAL A 157 2.82 -16.49 13.38
N GLN A 158 1.53 -16.80 13.50
CA GLN A 158 0.72 -17.22 12.36
C GLN A 158 0.16 -16.03 11.57
N CYS A 159 0.40 -14.81 12.03
CA CYS A 159 -0.21 -13.59 11.51
C CYS A 159 -1.74 -13.67 11.44
N LYS A 160 -2.36 -14.54 12.25
CA LYS A 160 -3.76 -14.95 12.18
C LYS A 160 -4.24 -15.37 13.57
N GLY A 161 -5.49 -15.08 13.91
CA GLY A 161 -6.10 -15.54 15.15
C GLY A 161 -7.62 -15.51 15.09
N ALA A 162 -8.29 -16.23 15.97
CA ALA A 162 -9.74 -16.15 16.10
C ALA A 162 -10.13 -14.97 16.99
N CYS A 163 -11.20 -14.26 16.62
CA CYS A 163 -11.82 -13.30 17.52
C CYS A 163 -12.43 -14.00 18.74
N ASP A 164 -12.13 -13.54 19.95
CA ASP A 164 -12.68 -14.10 21.19
C ASP A 164 -14.21 -13.97 21.28
N LEU A 165 -14.83 -13.03 20.55
CA LEU A 165 -16.28 -12.79 20.60
C LEU A 165 -17.07 -13.55 19.52
N CYS A 166 -16.61 -13.51 18.27
CA CYS A 166 -17.35 -14.08 17.14
C CYS A 166 -16.66 -15.27 16.48
N LEU A 167 -15.49 -15.67 16.97
CA LEU A 167 -14.70 -16.81 16.49
C LEU A 167 -14.28 -16.74 15.02
N ARG A 168 -14.46 -15.59 14.36
CA ARG A 168 -14.00 -15.37 12.99
C ARG A 168 -12.47 -15.33 12.97
N GLU A 169 -11.86 -16.06 12.03
CA GLU A 169 -10.42 -15.98 11.78
C GLU A 169 -10.09 -14.60 11.17
N VAL A 170 -9.12 -13.92 11.75
CA VAL A 170 -8.68 -12.58 11.33
C VAL A 170 -7.16 -12.52 11.22
N THR A 171 -6.67 -11.79 10.23
CA THR A 171 -5.24 -11.56 10.02
C THR A 171 -4.74 -10.51 11.03
N TYR A 172 -3.83 -10.91 11.93
CA TYR A 172 -3.41 -10.19 13.14
C TYR A 172 -4.58 -9.77 14.05
N PRO A 173 -4.82 -10.40 15.21
CA PRO A 173 -5.93 -9.98 16.08
C PRO A 173 -5.71 -8.55 16.61
N MET A 174 -6.69 -7.67 16.46
CA MET A 174 -6.74 -6.38 17.17
C MET A 174 -7.31 -6.67 18.56
N VAL A 175 -6.71 -6.13 19.63
CA VAL A 175 -7.26 -6.24 20.99
C VAL A 175 -8.39 -5.22 21.14
N THR A 176 -9.46 -5.36 20.35
CA THR A 176 -10.69 -4.56 20.45
C THR A 176 -11.90 -5.45 20.22
N PRO A 177 -13.00 -5.29 20.98
CA PRO A 177 -14.18 -6.11 20.79
C PRO A 177 -14.82 -5.82 19.43
N CYS A 178 -14.82 -6.83 18.55
CA CYS A 178 -15.54 -6.95 17.28
C CYS A 178 -15.41 -5.83 16.22
N ALA A 179 -14.31 -5.06 16.21
CA ALA A 179 -13.97 -4.14 15.11
C ALA A 179 -12.98 -4.77 14.11
N HIS A 180 -13.35 -5.91 13.52
CA HIS A 180 -12.55 -6.53 12.45
C HIS A 180 -12.51 -5.61 11.23
N VAL A 181 -11.32 -5.29 10.74
CA VAL A 181 -11.10 -4.57 9.47
C VAL A 181 -10.57 -5.53 8.42
#